data_AF-A0A7R9QU11-F1
#
_entry.id   AF-A0A7R9QU11-F1
#
_cell.length_a   1.000
_cell.length_b   1.000
_cell.length_c   1.000
_cell.angle_alpha   90.00
_cell.angle_beta   90.00
_cell.angle_gamma   90.00
#
_symmetry.space_group_name_H-M   'P 1'
#
loop_
_entity.id
_entity.type
_entity.pdbx_description
1 polymer ?
#
loop_
_entity_poly.entity_id
_entity_poly.type
_entity_poly.pdbx_seq_one_letter_code
_entity_poly.pdbx_strand_id
1 'polypeptide(L)'
;YNIRSTPLDLLLQDKLCVNNYSLSRYFCYNLYIPVIILWALFLGHWTDEYGNGRKAIFIVGSFIQCLEAIISLLNVALLDSDFNTDVRWITISFVPYIVSGSMVWSIAYAYVAATTPANMRPIRMMALEISLALSHLVSDSVYGRVAFDDPMWTTNQIYSQSFIHAISACSAFVAFIWSVFVINQQKEKILFDESFGDNSYELKDYNSYHKQKQQVGNQIKQLFHFNNIKQTFVTVFRKRPNTTRAQIWLTICGTTCYLYVFISVPSFVDEFYEQIYGWYTTDFAEYQASGTVVKCLFVLTATIILIKV
;
A
#
# COMPACT_ATOMS: atom_id res chain seq x y z
N TYR A 1 -5.36 7.35 -45.87
CA TYR A 1 -6.57 6.51 -45.76
C TYR A 1 -7.35 7.02 -44.56
N ASN A 2 -8.39 7.82 -44.80
CA ASN A 2 -9.20 8.45 -43.76
C ASN A 2 -10.49 7.63 -43.64
N ILE A 3 -10.41 6.48 -42.97
CA ILE A 3 -11.60 5.70 -42.65
C ILE A 3 -12.22 6.40 -41.44
N ARG A 4 -13.29 7.17 -41.66
CA ARG A 4 -14.16 7.61 -40.57
C ARG A 4 -14.72 6.34 -39.93
N SER A 5 -14.18 5.96 -38.78
CA SER A 5 -14.77 4.94 -37.91
C SER A 5 -16.23 5.30 -37.68
N THR A 6 -17.13 4.33 -37.85
CA THR A 6 -18.54 4.58 -37.57
C THR A 6 -18.73 4.71 -36.05
N PRO A 7 -19.78 5.40 -35.58
CA PRO A 7 -20.09 5.49 -34.15
C PRO A 7 -20.22 4.11 -33.48
N LEU A 8 -20.62 3.08 -34.24
CA LEU A 8 -20.70 1.70 -33.78
C LEU A 8 -19.33 1.05 -33.59
N ASP A 9 -18.36 1.37 -34.47
CA ASP A 9 -16.99 0.87 -34.36
C ASP A 9 -16.28 1.45 -33.14
N LEU A 10 -16.49 2.74 -32.86
CA LEU A 10 -16.00 3.40 -31.64
C LEU A 10 -16.60 2.75 -30.39
N LEU A 11 -17.91 2.51 -30.38
CA LEU A 11 -18.59 1.89 -29.24
C LEU A 11 -18.18 0.43 -29.00
N LEU A 12 -17.86 -0.32 -30.06
CA LEU A 12 -17.31 -1.68 -29.97
C LEU A 12 -15.87 -1.67 -29.48
N GLN A 13 -15.08 -0.71 -29.94
CA GLN A 13 -13.68 -0.54 -29.53
C GLN A 13 -13.58 -0.15 -28.05
N ASP A 14 -14.49 0.71 -27.55
CA ASP A 14 -14.61 1.05 -26.13
C ASP A 14 -14.93 -0.16 -25.27
N LYS A 15 -15.93 -0.94 -25.68
CA LYS A 15 -16.33 -2.16 -24.95
C LYS A 15 -15.21 -3.20 -24.93
N LEU A 16 -14.46 -3.34 -26.01
CA LEU A 16 -13.30 -4.24 -26.06
C LEU A 16 -12.16 -3.73 -25.17
N CYS A 17 -11.91 -2.43 -25.14
CA CYS A 17 -10.89 -1.82 -24.30
C CYS A 17 -11.23 -1.99 -22.81
N VAL A 18 -12.46 -1.69 -22.41
CA VAL A 18 -12.96 -1.86 -21.04
C VAL A 18 -12.92 -3.33 -20.59
N ASN A 19 -13.33 -4.26 -21.45
CA ASN A 19 -13.24 -5.70 -21.15
C ASN A 19 -11.80 -6.19 -21.00
N ASN A 20 -10.88 -5.69 -21.82
CA ASN A 20 -9.47 -6.03 -21.72
C ASN A 20 -8.80 -5.43 -20.47
N TYR A 21 -9.19 -4.21 -20.11
CA TYR A 21 -8.68 -3.53 -18.92
C TYR A 21 -9.18 -4.19 -17.62
N SER A 22 -10.47 -4.55 -17.56
CA SER A 22 -11.04 -5.29 -16.43
C SER A 22 -10.43 -6.70 -16.30
N LEU A 23 -10.15 -7.38 -17.41
CA LEU A 23 -9.43 -8.67 -17.41
C LEU A 23 -8.00 -8.53 -16.87
N SER A 24 -7.27 -7.46 -17.25
CA SER A 24 -5.96 -7.14 -16.69
C SER A 24 -6.00 -6.88 -15.19
N ARG A 25 -6.98 -6.10 -14.71
CA ARG A 25 -7.17 -5.89 -13.27
C ARG A 25 -7.43 -7.22 -12.56
N TYR A 26 -8.32 -8.05 -13.11
CA TYR A 26 -8.62 -9.37 -12.56
C TYR A 26 -7.39 -10.27 -12.49
N PHE A 27 -6.55 -10.29 -13.53
CA PHE A 27 -5.28 -11.02 -13.53
C PHE A 27 -4.33 -10.50 -12.43
N CYS A 28 -4.23 -9.18 -12.27
CA CYS A 28 -3.42 -8.56 -11.23
C CYS A 28 -3.91 -8.94 -9.82
N TYR A 29 -5.21 -8.93 -9.55
CA TYR A 29 -5.75 -9.36 -8.25
C TYR A 29 -5.46 -10.83 -7.93
N ASN A 30 -5.53 -11.71 -8.92
CA ASN A 30 -5.21 -13.14 -8.73
C ASN A 30 -3.72 -13.37 -8.44
N LEU A 31 -2.83 -12.54 -8.99
CA LEU A 31 -1.39 -12.59 -8.69
C LEU A 31 -1.04 -11.89 -7.36
N TYR A 32 -1.82 -10.87 -6.99
CA TYR A 32 -1.62 -10.05 -5.79
C TYR A 32 -1.76 -10.84 -4.49
N ILE A 33 -2.80 -11.69 -4.40
CA ILE A 33 -3.11 -12.46 -3.18
C ILE A 33 -1.97 -13.41 -2.80
N PRO A 34 -1.47 -14.30 -3.68
CA PRO A 34 -0.34 -15.18 -3.36
C PRO A 34 0.92 -14.41 -2.93
N VAL A 35 1.24 -13.30 -3.60
CA VAL A 35 2.45 -12.52 -3.34
C VAL A 35 2.40 -11.85 -1.98
N ILE A 36 1.27 -11.24 -1.59
CA ILE A 36 1.12 -10.67 -0.25
C ILE A 36 1.21 -11.75 0.82
N ILE A 37 0.57 -12.90 0.63
CA ILE A 37 0.61 -13.99 1.60
C ILE A 37 2.06 -14.45 1.79
N LEU A 38 2.81 -14.64 0.70
CA LEU A 38 4.23 -14.99 0.77
C LEU A 38 5.00 -13.92 1.55
N TRP A 39 4.85 -12.65 1.22
CA TRP A 39 5.54 -11.57 1.91
C TRP A 39 5.15 -11.47 3.39
N ALA A 40 3.87 -11.58 3.73
CA ALA A 40 3.41 -11.53 5.12
C ALA A 40 4.04 -12.66 5.97
N LEU A 41 4.21 -13.85 5.40
CA LEU A 41 4.79 -15.00 6.10
C LEU A 41 6.29 -14.85 6.36
N PHE A 42 7.05 -14.27 5.42
CA PHE A 42 8.49 -14.10 5.53
C PHE A 42 8.90 -12.79 6.22
N LEU A 43 8.25 -11.67 5.87
CA LEU A 43 8.64 -10.34 6.33
C LEU A 43 8.35 -10.13 7.81
N GLY A 44 7.20 -10.59 8.32
CA GLY A 44 6.79 -10.29 9.70
C GLY A 44 7.88 -10.67 10.71
N HIS A 45 8.21 -11.96 10.78
CA HIS A 45 9.25 -12.44 11.69
C HIS A 45 10.64 -11.84 11.40
N TRP A 46 11.01 -11.71 10.13
CA TRP A 46 12.31 -11.15 9.75
C TRP A 46 12.46 -9.69 10.18
N THR A 47 11.43 -8.86 10.00
CA THR A 47 11.48 -7.45 10.37
C THR A 47 11.59 -7.21 11.87
N ASP A 48 11.07 -8.13 12.68
CA ASP A 48 11.16 -8.09 14.14
C ASP A 48 12.51 -8.67 14.65
N GLU A 49 13.05 -9.65 13.95
CA GLU A 49 14.32 -10.30 14.34
C GLU A 49 15.55 -9.44 14.02
N TYR A 50 15.56 -8.78 12.86
CA TYR A 50 16.69 -8.00 12.41
C TYR A 50 16.47 -6.52 12.73
N GLY A 51 17.34 -5.92 13.56
CA GLY A 51 17.23 -4.51 13.96
C GLY A 51 17.29 -3.50 12.80
N ASN A 52 17.74 -3.91 11.61
CA ASN A 52 17.73 -3.08 10.40
C ASN A 52 16.58 -3.45 9.44
N GLY A 53 15.80 -4.48 9.75
CA GLY A 53 14.82 -5.07 8.85
C GLY A 53 13.74 -4.08 8.44
N ARG A 54 13.16 -3.35 9.39
CA ARG A 54 12.10 -2.36 9.09
C ARG A 54 12.56 -1.26 8.15
N LYS A 55 13.75 -0.67 8.39
CA LYS A 55 14.33 0.34 7.50
C LYS A 55 14.64 -0.25 6.11
N ALA A 56 15.17 -1.46 6.06
CA ALA A 56 15.45 -2.13 4.79
C ALA A 56 14.18 -2.34 3.96
N ILE A 57 13.08 -2.79 4.58
CA ILE A 57 11.78 -2.94 3.90
C ILE A 57 11.22 -1.58 3.46
N PHE A 58 11.37 -0.53 4.27
CA PHE A 58 10.97 0.82 3.85
C PHE A 58 11.72 1.30 2.60
N ILE A 59 13.04 1.11 2.56
CA ILE A 59 13.87 1.52 1.42
C ILE A 59 13.51 0.68 0.18
N VAL A 60 13.46 -0.64 0.33
CA VAL A 60 13.14 -1.55 -0.77
C VAL A 60 11.73 -1.32 -1.29
N GLY A 61 10.74 -1.21 -0.39
CA GLY A 61 9.35 -0.95 -0.76
C GLY A 61 9.18 0.40 -1.48
N SER A 62 9.80 1.46 -0.98
CA SER A 62 9.73 2.78 -1.62
C SER A 62 10.48 2.82 -2.96
N PHE A 63 11.58 2.08 -3.09
CA PHE A 63 12.31 1.93 -4.35
C PHE A 63 11.46 1.23 -5.41
N ILE A 64 10.82 0.11 -5.05
CA ILE A 64 9.96 -0.63 -5.97
C ILE A 64 8.74 0.22 -6.36
N GLN A 65 8.17 1.00 -5.44
CA GLN A 65 7.11 1.97 -5.75
C GLN A 65 7.57 3.04 -6.74
N CYS A 66 8.81 3.52 -6.62
CA CYS A 66 9.40 4.45 -7.58
C CYS A 66 9.56 3.79 -8.96
N LEU A 67 9.99 2.52 -9.02
CA LEU A 67 10.08 1.78 -10.27
C LEU A 67 8.70 1.60 -10.93
N GLU A 68 7.67 1.27 -10.15
CA GLU A 68 6.29 1.16 -10.64
C GLU A 68 5.83 2.47 -11.31
N ALA A 69 6.03 3.61 -10.64
CA ALA A 69 5.61 4.90 -11.14
C ALA A 69 6.35 5.30 -12.42
N ILE A 70 7.65 4.99 -12.51
CA ILE A 70 8.46 5.21 -13.72
C ILE A 70 8.00 4.31 -14.86
N ILE A 71 7.78 3.01 -14.61
CA ILE A 71 7.31 2.08 -15.64
C ILE A 71 5.92 2.48 -16.15
N SER A 72 5.03 2.92 -15.25
CA SER A 72 3.70 3.41 -15.63
C SER A 72 3.79 4.68 -16.48
N LEU A 73 4.67 5.62 -16.12
CA LEU A 73 4.93 6.81 -16.93
C LEU A 73 5.51 6.46 -18.31
N LEU A 74 6.47 5.54 -18.37
CA LEU A 74 7.05 5.06 -19.63
C LEU A 74 6.01 4.34 -20.49
N ASN A 75 5.12 3.56 -19.88
CA ASN A 75 4.00 2.97 -20.59
C ASN A 75 3.19 4.08 -21.26
N VAL A 76 2.69 5.07 -20.52
CA VAL A 76 1.89 6.17 -21.13
C VAL A 76 2.67 6.96 -22.18
N ALA A 77 3.97 7.23 -21.96
CA ALA A 77 4.78 8.00 -22.89
C ALA A 77 5.17 7.23 -24.17
N LEU A 78 5.33 5.90 -24.09
CA LEU A 78 5.66 5.03 -25.24
C LEU A 78 4.40 4.55 -25.97
N LEU A 79 3.22 4.76 -25.40
CA LEU A 79 1.89 4.43 -25.94
C LEU A 79 1.45 5.41 -27.05
N ASP A 80 2.38 5.86 -27.90
CA ASP A 80 2.09 6.85 -28.94
C ASP A 80 1.34 6.23 -30.14
N SER A 81 0.24 6.89 -30.50
CA SER A 81 -0.59 6.90 -31.74
C SER A 81 -1.18 5.62 -32.36
N ASP A 82 -0.64 4.41 -32.21
CA ASP A 82 -1.09 3.26 -33.04
C ASP A 82 -1.94 2.18 -32.34
N PHE A 83 -2.33 2.36 -31.07
CA PHE A 83 -3.32 1.53 -30.36
C PHE A 83 -3.11 -0.01 -30.40
N ASN A 84 -1.93 -0.48 -30.77
CA ASN A 84 -1.61 -1.91 -30.87
C ASN A 84 -0.89 -2.43 -29.63
N THR A 85 -1.11 -1.77 -28.50
CA THR A 85 -0.42 -2.11 -27.27
C THR A 85 -1.16 -3.21 -26.57
N ASP A 86 -0.46 -4.33 -26.52
CA ASP A 86 -0.92 -5.49 -25.83
C ASP A 86 -1.15 -5.19 -24.34
N VAL A 87 -2.33 -5.57 -23.86
CA VAL A 87 -2.78 -5.63 -22.47
C VAL A 87 -1.69 -6.20 -21.52
N ARG A 88 -0.81 -7.05 -22.06
CA ARG A 88 0.39 -7.57 -21.40
C ARG A 88 1.34 -6.48 -20.86
N TRP A 89 1.54 -5.35 -21.55
CA TRP A 89 2.47 -4.29 -21.10
C TRP A 89 1.95 -3.51 -19.90
N ILE A 90 0.66 -3.23 -19.87
CA ILE A 90 -0.03 -2.67 -18.70
C ILE A 90 0.03 -3.66 -17.54
N THR A 91 -0.14 -4.95 -17.81
CA THR A 91 -0.05 -5.99 -16.77
C THR A 91 1.35 -6.07 -16.16
N ILE A 92 2.41 -5.85 -16.94
CA ILE A 92 3.80 -5.84 -16.45
C ILE A 92 4.06 -4.66 -15.51
N SER A 93 3.47 -3.48 -15.74
CA SER A 93 3.66 -2.33 -14.83
C SER A 93 3.06 -2.55 -13.44
N PHE A 94 2.10 -3.47 -13.31
CA PHE A 94 1.55 -3.86 -12.00
C PHE A 94 2.43 -4.85 -11.23
N VAL A 95 3.42 -5.49 -11.85
CA VAL A 95 4.29 -6.46 -11.14
C VAL A 95 5.06 -5.78 -10.00
N PRO A 96 5.72 -4.63 -10.19
CA PRO A 96 6.30 -3.85 -9.10
C PRO A 96 5.29 -3.53 -7.99
N TYR A 97 4.10 -3.04 -8.34
CA TYR A 97 3.01 -2.75 -7.38
C TYR A 97 2.65 -3.96 -6.52
N ILE A 98 2.53 -5.13 -7.16
CA ILE A 98 2.20 -6.39 -6.49
C ILE A 98 3.29 -6.78 -5.49
N VAL A 99 4.55 -6.46 -5.79
CA VAL A 99 5.69 -6.75 -4.90
C VAL A 99 5.83 -5.71 -3.78
N SER A 100 5.61 -4.41 -4.05
CA SER A 100 5.82 -3.33 -3.06
C SER A 100 4.61 -2.99 -2.20
N GLY A 101 3.41 -3.02 -2.78
CA GLY A 101 2.29 -2.16 -2.38
C GLY A 101 1.83 -2.35 -0.94
N SER A 102 1.88 -3.59 -0.43
CA SER A 102 1.50 -3.88 0.95
C SER A 102 2.65 -3.71 1.96
N MET A 103 3.91 -3.67 1.50
CA MET A 103 5.08 -3.68 2.38
C MET A 103 5.22 -2.37 3.14
N VAL A 104 5.19 -1.23 2.43
CA VAL A 104 5.44 0.10 3.01
C VAL A 104 4.34 0.47 4.00
N TRP A 105 3.09 0.14 3.68
CA TRP A 105 1.95 0.42 4.57
C TRP A 105 2.02 -0.40 5.86
N SER A 106 2.21 -1.72 5.74
CA SER A 106 2.28 -2.62 6.90
C SER A 106 3.47 -2.31 7.81
N ILE A 107 4.63 -2.02 7.21
CA ILE A 107 5.85 -1.69 7.99
C ILE A 107 5.75 -0.31 8.65
N ALA A 108 4.98 0.63 8.09
CA ALA A 108 4.74 1.92 8.73
C ALA A 108 3.98 1.80 10.05
N TYR A 109 2.92 0.99 10.12
CA TYR A 109 2.26 0.71 11.40
C TYR A 109 3.19 0.02 12.38
N ALA A 110 3.94 -0.99 11.92
CA ALA A 110 4.89 -1.70 12.78
C ALA A 110 5.96 -0.74 13.34
N TYR A 111 6.50 0.14 12.50
CA TYR A 111 7.49 1.13 12.88
C TYR A 111 6.93 2.19 13.84
N VAL A 112 5.73 2.73 13.59
CA VAL A 112 5.07 3.67 14.50
C VAL A 112 4.78 2.99 15.84
N ALA A 113 4.27 1.75 15.85
CA ALA A 113 3.99 1.02 17.08
C ALA A 113 5.25 0.81 17.94
N ALA A 114 6.38 0.51 17.31
CA ALA A 114 7.65 0.22 17.98
C ALA A 114 8.44 1.46 18.41
N THR A 115 8.30 2.59 17.69
CA THR A 115 9.02 3.83 18.01
C THR A 115 8.19 4.83 18.81
N THR A 116 7.08 4.38 19.40
CA THR A 116 6.16 5.22 20.14
C THR A 116 5.79 4.61 21.49
N PRO A 117 5.91 5.37 22.59
CA PRO A 117 5.48 4.90 23.90
C PRO A 117 3.96 4.67 23.93
N ALA A 118 3.50 3.80 24.83
CA ALA A 118 2.12 3.30 24.85
C ALA A 118 1.07 4.43 24.94
N ASN A 119 1.33 5.47 25.73
CA ASN A 119 0.44 6.62 25.93
C ASN A 119 0.31 7.52 24.68
N MET A 120 1.34 7.60 23.82
CA MET A 120 1.31 8.41 22.59
C MET A 120 0.95 7.59 21.36
N ARG A 121 0.88 6.26 21.48
CA ARG A 121 0.63 5.35 20.36
C ARG A 121 -0.70 5.64 19.64
N PRO A 122 -1.84 5.88 20.33
CA PRO A 122 -3.10 6.23 19.66
C PRO A 122 -2.98 7.51 18.82
N ILE A 123 -2.30 8.53 19.35
CA ILE A 123 -2.11 9.83 18.67
C ILE A 123 -1.28 9.67 17.40
N ARG A 124 -0.18 8.91 17.46
CA ARG A 124 0.67 8.71 16.27
C ARG A 124 0.04 7.80 15.22
N MET A 125 -0.74 6.81 15.64
CA MET A 125 -1.53 6.00 14.70
C MET A 125 -2.63 6.83 14.04
N MET A 126 -3.30 7.71 14.78
CA MET A 126 -4.25 8.68 14.23
C MET A 126 -3.59 9.61 13.20
N ALA A 127 -2.40 10.14 13.51
CA ALA A 127 -1.67 10.98 12.57
C ALA A 127 -1.36 10.22 11.26
N LEU A 128 -0.95 8.95 11.35
CA LEU A 128 -0.70 8.10 10.19
C LEU A 128 -1.98 7.89 9.35
N GLU A 129 -3.11 7.59 9.99
CA GLU A 129 -4.41 7.41 9.32
C GLU A 129 -4.90 8.69 8.62
N ILE A 130 -4.78 9.84 9.30
CA ILE A 130 -5.15 11.14 8.73
C ILE A 130 -4.25 11.48 7.54
N SER A 131 -2.94 11.22 7.64
CA SER A 131 -2.02 11.42 6.51
C SER A 131 -2.42 10.56 5.30
N LEU A 132 -2.78 9.30 5.52
CA LEU A 132 -3.24 8.42 4.44
C LEU A 132 -4.55 8.94 3.82
N ALA A 133 -5.53 9.30 4.65
CA ALA A 133 -6.80 9.83 4.17
C ALA A 133 -6.63 11.15 3.39
N LEU A 134 -5.78 12.07 3.86
CA LEU A 134 -5.47 13.30 3.14
C LEU A 134 -4.77 13.03 1.80
N SER A 135 -3.87 12.04 1.74
CA SER A 135 -3.25 11.65 0.48
C SER A 135 -4.28 11.17 -0.54
N HIS A 136 -5.27 10.37 -0.13
CA HIS A 136 -6.38 9.96 -1.00
C HIS A 136 -7.19 11.17 -1.47
N LEU A 137 -7.58 12.05 -0.53
CA LEU A 137 -8.33 13.27 -0.86
C LEU A 137 -7.63 14.13 -1.92
N VAL A 138 -6.33 14.38 -1.74
CA VAL A 138 -5.54 15.18 -2.69
C VAL A 138 -5.40 14.45 -4.02
N SER A 139 -5.13 13.15 -4.00
CA SER A 139 -4.98 12.32 -5.20
C SER A 139 -6.25 12.35 -6.05
N ASP A 140 -7.40 12.05 -5.45
CA ASP A 140 -8.69 11.97 -6.15
C ASP A 140 -9.11 13.35 -6.69
N SER A 141 -8.85 14.42 -5.93
CA SER A 141 -9.13 15.79 -6.36
C SER A 141 -8.25 16.23 -7.54
N VAL A 142 -6.97 15.87 -7.54
CA VAL A 142 -6.06 16.17 -8.66
C VAL A 142 -6.45 15.33 -9.88
N TYR A 143 -6.73 14.04 -9.68
CA TYR A 143 -7.17 13.14 -10.73
C TYR A 143 -8.45 13.65 -11.41
N GLY A 144 -9.51 13.93 -10.65
CA GLY A 144 -10.79 14.39 -11.20
C GLY A 144 -10.71 15.74 -11.93
N ARG A 145 -9.75 16.61 -11.60
CA ARG A 145 -9.58 17.91 -12.28
C ARG A 145 -8.70 17.86 -13.51
N VAL A 146 -7.76 16.91 -13.56
CA VAL A 146 -6.77 16.79 -14.63
C VAL A 146 -7.20 15.75 -15.66
N ALA A 147 -7.93 14.72 -15.24
CA ALA A 147 -8.58 13.80 -16.16
C ALA A 147 -9.68 14.57 -16.90
N PHE A 148 -9.42 14.86 -18.18
CA PHE A 148 -10.43 15.42 -19.08
C PHE A 148 -11.54 14.39 -19.28
N ASP A 149 -12.80 14.84 -19.37
CA ASP A 149 -13.95 14.02 -19.81
C ASP A 149 -13.89 13.64 -21.30
N ASP A 150 -12.73 13.86 -21.94
CA ASP A 150 -12.48 13.41 -23.29
C ASP A 150 -12.41 11.88 -23.33
N PRO A 151 -12.69 11.25 -24.48
CA PRO A 151 -12.58 9.81 -24.61
C PRO A 151 -11.11 9.30 -24.51
N MET A 152 -10.93 8.08 -23.96
CA MET A 152 -9.62 7.46 -23.62
C MET A 152 -8.55 7.51 -24.70
N TRP A 153 -8.95 7.65 -25.96
CA TRP A 153 -8.09 7.65 -27.14
C TRP A 153 -7.70 9.04 -27.65
N THR A 154 -8.06 10.11 -26.94
CA THR A 154 -7.67 11.46 -27.32
C THR A 154 -6.25 11.80 -26.87
N THR A 155 -5.54 12.57 -27.70
CA THR A 155 -4.19 13.06 -27.38
C THR A 155 -4.17 13.86 -26.08
N ASN A 156 -5.25 14.60 -25.78
CA ASN A 156 -5.41 15.34 -24.53
C ASN A 156 -5.38 14.43 -23.30
N GLN A 157 -6.00 13.25 -23.39
CA GLN A 157 -6.02 12.29 -22.28
C GLN A 157 -4.68 11.59 -22.08
N ILE A 158 -3.92 11.32 -23.15
CA ILE A 158 -2.55 10.79 -23.01
C ILE A 158 -1.67 11.80 -22.27
N TYR A 159 -1.78 13.09 -22.59
CA TYR A 159 -1.02 14.14 -21.89
C TYR A 159 -1.43 14.28 -20.42
N SER A 160 -2.73 14.24 -20.11
CA SER A 160 -3.20 14.32 -18.72
C SER A 160 -2.76 13.12 -17.89
N GLN A 161 -2.86 11.90 -18.43
CA GLN A 161 -2.39 10.68 -17.78
C GLN A 161 -0.86 10.70 -17.59
N SER A 162 -0.11 11.16 -18.59
CA SER A 162 1.35 11.34 -18.47
C SER A 162 1.71 12.29 -17.34
N PHE A 163 0.97 13.39 -17.21
CA PHE A 163 1.17 14.36 -16.15
C PHE A 163 0.88 13.77 -14.76
N ILE A 164 -0.21 13.02 -14.61
CA ILE A 164 -0.57 12.35 -13.35
C ILE A 164 0.52 11.34 -12.95
N HIS A 165 0.98 10.50 -13.89
CA HIS A 165 2.06 9.55 -13.62
C HIS A 165 3.40 10.23 -13.33
N ALA A 166 3.68 11.39 -13.93
CA ALA A 166 4.87 12.18 -13.60
C ALA A 166 4.83 12.70 -12.16
N ILE A 167 3.68 13.21 -11.69
CA ILE A 167 3.50 13.59 -10.27
C ILE A 167 3.72 12.38 -9.36
N SER A 168 3.16 11.22 -9.71
CA SER A 168 3.33 9.98 -8.95
C SER A 168 4.80 9.53 -8.89
N ALA A 169 5.55 9.65 -9.99
CA ALA A 169 6.97 9.30 -10.00
C ALA A 169 7.80 10.24 -9.11
N CYS A 170 7.51 11.54 -9.16
CA CYS A 170 8.15 12.53 -8.30
C CYS A 170 7.84 12.28 -6.81
N SER A 171 6.59 12.01 -6.45
CA SER A 171 6.21 11.76 -5.06
C SER A 171 6.83 10.45 -4.53
N ALA A 172 6.85 9.39 -5.35
CA ALA A 172 7.51 8.14 -5.00
C ALA A 172 9.02 8.31 -4.82
N PHE A 173 9.67 9.12 -5.66
CA PHE A 173 11.10 9.41 -5.54
C PHE A 173 11.42 10.19 -4.26
N VAL A 174 10.61 11.20 -3.91
CA VAL A 174 10.73 11.92 -2.64
C VAL A 174 10.55 10.98 -1.45
N ALA A 175 9.55 10.08 -1.49
CA ALA A 175 9.34 9.08 -0.45
C ALA A 175 10.53 8.11 -0.33
N PHE A 176 11.13 7.71 -1.45
CA PHE A 176 12.34 6.89 -1.45
C PHE A 176 13.51 7.61 -0.78
N ILE A 177 13.80 8.86 -1.15
CA ILE A 177 14.83 9.68 -0.50
C ILE A 177 14.55 9.79 1.00
N TRP A 178 13.32 10.09 1.39
CA TRP A 178 12.91 10.17 2.79
C TRP A 178 13.17 8.86 3.55
N SER A 179 12.84 7.72 2.95
CA SER A 179 13.04 6.39 3.56
C SER A 179 14.52 6.08 3.84
N VAL A 180 15.42 6.57 2.97
CA VAL A 180 16.87 6.38 3.11
C VAL A 180 17.42 7.22 4.25
N PHE A 181 17.08 8.51 4.29
CA PHE A 181 17.72 9.48 5.18
C PHE A 181 17.02 9.65 6.53
N VAL A 182 15.69 9.60 6.59
CA VAL A 182 14.94 10.02 7.79
C VAL A 182 14.59 8.85 8.70
N ILE A 183 14.39 7.65 8.16
CA ILE A 183 14.01 6.48 8.96
C ILE A 183 15.20 6.09 9.85
N ASN A 184 15.03 6.35 11.15
CA ASN A 184 16.04 6.15 12.16
C ASN A 184 15.77 4.86 12.94
N GLN A 185 16.75 3.95 12.93
CA GLN A 185 16.71 2.66 13.60
C GLN A 185 17.01 2.76 15.11
N GLN A 186 17.78 3.76 15.54
CA GLN A 186 18.25 3.86 16.92
C GLN A 186 17.12 4.14 17.91
N LYS A 187 16.08 4.86 17.46
CA LYS A 187 14.93 5.24 18.27
C LYS A 187 14.10 4.04 18.74
N GLU A 188 14.07 2.98 17.97
CA GLU A 188 13.39 1.73 18.33
C GLU A 188 14.07 1.04 19.51
N LYS A 189 15.41 0.94 19.48
CA LYS A 189 16.19 0.30 20.54
C LYS A 189 16.05 1.05 21.88
N ILE A 190 16.11 2.38 21.85
CA ILE A 190 16.02 3.21 23.05
C ILE A 190 14.67 3.05 23.75
N LEU A 191 13.55 3.08 23.02
CA LEU A 191 12.22 2.93 23.61
C LEU A 191 11.94 1.52 24.12
N PHE A 192 12.56 0.51 23.51
CA PHE A 192 12.55 -0.84 24.05
C PHE A 192 13.30 -0.90 25.38
N ASP A 193 14.50 -0.32 25.46
CA ASP A 193 15.31 -0.27 26.69
C ASP A 193 14.56 0.48 27.82
N GLU A 194 13.86 1.59 27.49
CA GLU A 194 13.01 2.32 28.44
C GLU A 194 11.79 1.51 28.92
N SER A 195 11.23 0.63 28.08
CA SER A 195 10.04 -0.17 28.41
C SER A 195 10.33 -1.28 29.41
N PHE A 196 11.58 -1.75 29.52
CA PHE A 196 11.98 -2.84 30.42
C PHE A 196 12.52 -2.37 31.77
N GLY A 197 12.80 -1.07 31.95
CA GLY A 197 13.36 -0.54 33.20
C GLY A 197 14.67 -1.23 33.61
N ASP A 198 15.18 -0.93 34.80
CA ASP A 198 16.50 -1.35 35.35
C ASP A 198 16.74 -2.88 35.48
N ASN A 199 15.90 -3.72 34.88
CA ASN A 199 16.07 -5.16 34.77
C ASN A 199 17.20 -5.52 33.78
N SER A 200 18.42 -5.18 34.20
CA SER A 200 19.68 -5.37 33.49
C SER A 200 19.97 -6.82 33.10
N TYR A 201 19.27 -7.79 33.68
CA TYR A 201 19.41 -9.23 33.38
C TYR A 201 18.66 -9.64 32.10
N GLU A 202 17.39 -9.26 31.93
CA GLU A 202 16.63 -9.54 30.69
C GLU A 202 17.19 -8.73 29.51
N LEU A 203 17.64 -7.49 29.78
CA LEU A 203 18.25 -6.62 28.78
C LEU A 203 19.58 -7.17 28.25
N LYS A 204 20.40 -7.80 29.12
CA LYS A 204 21.69 -8.39 28.72
C LYS A 204 21.50 -9.66 27.89
N ASP A 205 20.59 -10.55 28.27
CA ASP A 205 20.31 -11.77 27.50
C ASP A 205 19.70 -11.44 26.13
N TYR A 206 18.79 -10.46 26.07
CA TYR A 206 18.21 -9.99 24.80
C TYR A 206 19.26 -9.32 23.90
N ASN A 207 20.07 -8.42 24.44
CA ASN A 207 21.12 -7.75 23.68
C ASN A 207 22.21 -8.73 23.22
N SER A 208 22.55 -9.74 24.03
CA SER A 208 23.50 -10.79 23.63
C SER A 208 22.92 -11.64 22.48
N TYR A 209 21.64 -12.02 22.57
CA TYR A 209 20.92 -12.76 21.52
C TYR A 209 20.83 -11.99 20.20
N HIS A 210 20.41 -10.72 20.22
CA HIS A 210 20.31 -9.89 19.02
C HIS A 210 21.67 -9.51 18.45
N LYS A 211 22.68 -9.22 19.28
CA LYS A 211 24.04 -8.89 18.82
C LYS A 211 24.72 -10.09 18.15
N GLN A 212 24.44 -11.31 18.60
CA GLN A 212 24.91 -12.55 17.97
C GLN A 212 24.22 -12.82 16.62
N LYS A 213 22.93 -12.47 16.47
CA LYS A 213 22.19 -12.58 15.20
C LYS A 213 22.49 -11.47 14.20
N GLN A 214 22.87 -10.27 14.66
CA GLN A 214 23.18 -9.11 13.82
C GLN A 214 24.49 -9.29 13.01
N GLN A 215 25.32 -10.29 13.32
CA GLN A 215 26.62 -10.54 12.70
C GLN A 215 26.61 -11.41 11.43
N VAL A 216 25.45 -11.90 10.95
CA VAL A 216 25.44 -12.85 9.84
C VAL A 216 25.31 -12.13 8.48
N GLY A 217 26.40 -12.14 7.72
CA GLY A 217 26.46 -11.70 6.33
C GLY A 217 25.63 -12.61 5.43
N ASN A 218 24.33 -12.32 5.32
CA ASN A 218 23.46 -12.42 4.13
C ASN A 218 21.99 -12.26 4.57
N GLN A 219 21.63 -11.05 5.00
CA GLN A 219 20.29 -10.70 5.49
C GLN A 219 19.17 -11.07 4.49
N ILE A 220 19.45 -11.00 3.18
CA ILE A 220 18.52 -11.37 2.11
C ILE A 220 18.30 -12.89 2.03
N LYS A 221 19.34 -13.72 2.20
CA LYS A 221 19.17 -15.18 2.23
C LYS A 221 18.34 -15.60 3.45
N GLN A 222 18.55 -14.92 4.58
CA GLN A 222 17.81 -15.15 5.80
C GLN A 222 16.34 -14.74 5.72
N LEU A 223 15.98 -13.82 4.81
CA LEU A 223 14.59 -13.43 4.54
C LEU A 223 13.73 -14.63 4.14
N PHE A 224 14.24 -15.46 3.24
CA PHE A 224 13.53 -16.61 2.67
C PHE A 224 13.79 -17.92 3.41
N HIS A 225 14.29 -17.88 4.64
CA HIS A 225 14.40 -19.09 5.45
C HIS A 225 13.01 -19.58 5.87
N PHE A 226 12.72 -20.86 5.58
CA PHE A 226 11.49 -21.53 6.03
C PHE A 226 11.27 -21.48 7.55
N ASN A 227 12.34 -21.28 8.33
CA ASN A 227 12.23 -21.03 9.76
C ASN A 227 11.37 -19.80 10.07
N ASN A 228 11.43 -18.74 9.26
CA ASN A 228 10.61 -17.54 9.47
C ASN A 228 9.13 -17.87 9.37
N ILE A 229 8.74 -18.63 8.34
CA ILE A 229 7.36 -19.12 8.17
C ILE A 229 6.96 -19.96 9.38
N LYS A 230 7.78 -20.94 9.76
CA LYS A 230 7.50 -21.82 10.90
C LYS A 230 7.29 -21.01 12.18
N GLN A 231 8.13 -20.00 12.44
CA GLN A 231 8.01 -19.15 13.63
C GLN A 231 6.76 -18.26 13.58
N THR A 232 6.40 -17.72 12.41
CA THR A 232 5.14 -16.98 12.22
C THR A 232 3.93 -17.87 12.59
N PHE A 233 3.87 -19.10 12.07
CA PHE A 233 2.80 -20.04 12.41
C PHE A 233 2.81 -20.41 13.89
N VAL A 234 3.96 -20.77 14.45
CA VAL A 234 4.07 -21.08 15.88
C VAL A 234 3.58 -19.92 16.74
N THR A 235 3.91 -18.68 16.37
CA THR A 235 3.53 -17.47 17.10
C THR A 235 2.01 -17.22 17.07
N VAL A 236 1.38 -17.40 15.90
CA VAL A 236 -0.08 -17.24 15.72
C VAL A 236 -0.84 -18.33 16.48
N PHE A 237 -0.36 -19.58 16.47
CA PHE A 237 -1.02 -20.71 17.11
C PHE A 237 -0.60 -20.95 18.58
N ARG A 238 0.35 -20.16 19.11
CA ARG A 238 0.83 -20.27 20.50
C ARG A 238 -0.33 -20.15 21.48
N LYS A 239 -0.42 -21.09 22.44
CA LYS A 239 -1.38 -21.01 23.54
C LYS A 239 -1.04 -19.79 24.41
N ARG A 240 -2.03 -18.93 24.67
CA ARG A 240 -1.89 -17.71 25.47
C ARG A 240 -2.92 -17.71 26.61
N PRO A 241 -2.59 -17.18 27.79
CA PRO A 241 -3.55 -17.03 28.88
C PRO A 241 -4.67 -16.05 28.52
N ASN A 242 -5.80 -16.13 29.22
CA ASN A 242 -6.90 -15.15 29.22
C ASN A 242 -7.59 -14.84 27.88
N THR A 243 -8.21 -15.82 27.20
CA THR A 243 -8.97 -15.62 25.93
C THR A 243 -8.25 -14.87 24.79
N THR A 244 -7.00 -14.44 24.99
CA THR A 244 -6.20 -13.60 24.10
C THR A 244 -6.00 -14.25 22.75
N ARG A 245 -5.90 -15.59 22.72
CA ARG A 245 -5.85 -16.34 21.46
C ARG A 245 -7.10 -16.13 20.62
N ALA A 246 -8.28 -16.20 21.22
CA ALA A 246 -9.54 -15.98 20.51
C ALA A 246 -9.63 -14.54 20.02
N GLN A 247 -9.23 -13.56 20.84
CA GLN A 247 -9.17 -12.15 20.44
C GLN A 247 -8.29 -11.94 19.21
N ILE A 248 -7.08 -12.52 19.16
CA ILE A 248 -6.19 -12.41 18.00
C ILE A 248 -6.84 -12.97 16.74
N TRP A 249 -7.42 -14.17 16.82
CA TRP A 249 -8.09 -14.79 15.68
C TRP A 249 -9.31 -13.98 15.21
N LEU A 250 -10.12 -13.48 16.14
CA LEU A 250 -11.24 -12.62 15.83
C LEU A 250 -10.78 -11.30 15.19
N THR A 251 -9.69 -10.70 15.67
CA THR A 251 -9.10 -9.50 15.07
C THR A 251 -8.57 -9.78 13.67
N ILE A 252 -7.91 -10.92 13.45
CA ILE A 252 -7.44 -11.32 12.10
C ILE A 252 -8.65 -11.47 11.17
N CYS A 253 -9.64 -12.30 11.54
CA CYS A 253 -10.82 -12.52 10.72
C CYS A 253 -11.62 -11.23 10.47
N GLY A 254 -11.85 -10.43 11.50
CA GLY A 254 -12.57 -9.16 11.40
C GLY A 254 -11.84 -8.16 10.49
N THR A 255 -10.52 -8.02 10.66
CA THR A 255 -9.70 -7.15 9.79
C THR A 255 -9.68 -7.65 8.36
N THR A 256 -9.62 -8.97 8.11
CA THR A 256 -9.70 -9.54 6.76
C THR A 256 -11.04 -9.22 6.09
N CYS A 257 -12.17 -9.41 6.79
CA CYS A 257 -13.49 -9.07 6.26
C CYS A 257 -13.62 -7.57 5.97
N TYR A 258 -13.11 -6.73 6.87
CA TYR A 258 -13.09 -5.28 6.67
C TYR A 258 -12.27 -4.86 5.45
N LEU A 259 -11.04 -5.38 5.32
CA LEU A 259 -10.15 -5.06 4.20
C LEU A 259 -10.71 -5.56 2.86
N TYR A 260 -11.41 -6.69 2.85
CA TYR A 260 -12.10 -7.17 1.66
C TYR A 260 -13.08 -6.13 1.13
N VAL A 261 -13.98 -5.62 1.98
CA VAL A 261 -14.95 -4.58 1.60
C VAL A 261 -14.23 -3.28 1.22
N PHE A 262 -13.22 -2.88 1.99
CA PHE A 262 -12.47 -1.63 1.77
C PHE A 262 -11.76 -1.59 0.42
N ILE A 263 -11.19 -2.72 -0.02
CA ILE A 263 -10.47 -2.80 -1.30
C ILE A 263 -11.42 -3.12 -2.46
N SER A 264 -12.43 -3.97 -2.26
CA SER A 264 -13.29 -4.43 -3.35
C SER A 264 -14.22 -3.34 -3.86
N VAL A 265 -14.80 -2.52 -2.97
CA VAL A 265 -15.83 -1.55 -3.35
C VAL A 265 -15.28 -0.48 -4.31
N PRO A 266 -14.18 0.24 -4.02
CA PRO A 266 -13.63 1.24 -4.95
C PRO A 266 -13.23 0.67 -6.32
N SER A 267 -12.95 -0.63 -6.41
CA SER A 267 -12.46 -1.24 -7.65
C SER A 267 -13.52 -1.33 -8.77
N PHE A 268 -14.81 -1.27 -8.41
CA PHE A 268 -15.94 -1.40 -9.34
C PHE A 268 -16.89 -0.20 -9.32
N VAL A 269 -16.75 0.67 -8.32
CA VAL A 269 -17.70 1.75 -8.05
C VAL A 269 -17.69 2.76 -9.19
N ASP A 270 -16.55 3.21 -9.67
CA ASP A 270 -16.45 4.25 -10.71
C ASP A 270 -17.21 3.83 -11.98
N GLU A 271 -16.96 2.61 -12.47
CA GLU A 271 -17.63 2.04 -13.65
C GLU A 271 -19.13 1.85 -13.42
N PHE A 272 -19.52 1.46 -12.20
CA PHE A 272 -20.93 1.33 -11.83
C PHE A 272 -21.66 2.68 -11.82
N TYR A 273 -21.04 3.73 -11.29
CA TYR A 273 -21.64 5.06 -11.23
C TYR A 273 -21.75 5.71 -12.61
N GLU A 274 -20.74 5.53 -13.46
CA GLU A 274 -20.77 5.97 -14.85
C GLU A 274 -21.92 5.27 -15.61
N GLN A 275 -22.05 3.95 -15.49
CA GLN A 275 -23.06 3.17 -16.22
C GLN A 275 -24.50 3.43 -15.77
N ILE A 276 -24.73 3.64 -14.47
CA ILE A 276 -26.10 3.76 -13.92
C ILE A 276 -26.56 5.20 -13.79
N TYR A 277 -25.68 6.08 -13.30
CA TYR A 277 -26.05 7.46 -12.97
C TYR A 277 -25.54 8.46 -13.99
N GLY A 278 -24.70 8.04 -14.95
CA GLY A 278 -24.08 8.95 -15.91
C GLY A 278 -23.17 9.98 -15.26
N TRP A 279 -22.60 9.65 -14.09
CA TRP A 279 -21.69 10.53 -13.38
C TRP A 279 -20.38 10.67 -14.14
N TYR A 280 -19.88 11.90 -14.22
CA TYR A 280 -18.55 12.18 -14.75
C TYR A 280 -17.48 11.90 -13.70
N THR A 281 -16.22 11.81 -14.13
CA THR A 281 -15.07 11.55 -13.24
C THR A 281 -14.97 12.60 -12.12
N THR A 282 -15.39 13.84 -12.41
CA THR A 282 -15.46 14.96 -11.47
C THR A 282 -16.47 14.74 -10.35
N ASP A 283 -17.70 14.35 -10.68
CA ASP A 283 -18.76 14.07 -9.70
C ASP A 283 -18.34 12.96 -8.74
N PHE A 284 -17.71 11.93 -9.29
CA PHE A 284 -17.21 10.81 -8.51
C PHE A 284 -16.08 11.22 -7.55
N ALA A 285 -15.12 12.01 -8.04
CA ALA A 285 -14.02 12.53 -7.21
C ALA A 285 -14.54 13.41 -6.07
N GLU A 286 -15.55 14.25 -6.31
CA GLU A 286 -16.18 15.07 -5.27
C GLU A 286 -16.90 14.21 -4.21
N TYR A 287 -17.62 13.17 -4.64
CA TYR A 287 -18.26 12.22 -3.73
C TYR A 287 -17.22 11.52 -2.83
N GLN A 288 -16.14 10.99 -3.41
CA GLN A 288 -15.07 10.34 -2.64
C GLN A 288 -14.34 11.30 -1.69
N ALA A 289 -14.11 12.53 -2.15
CA ALA A 289 -13.54 13.59 -1.33
C ALA A 289 -14.39 13.86 -0.07
N SER A 290 -15.71 13.95 -0.24
CA SER A 290 -16.64 14.15 0.88
C SER A 290 -16.60 13.00 1.89
N GLY A 291 -16.61 11.74 1.41
CA GLY A 291 -16.50 10.55 2.25
C GLY A 291 -15.19 10.50 3.03
N THR A 292 -14.09 10.93 2.41
CA THR A 292 -12.77 10.99 3.04
C THR A 292 -12.70 12.04 4.14
N VAL A 293 -13.33 13.20 3.96
CA VAL A 293 -13.45 14.22 5.01
C VAL A 293 -14.22 13.68 6.22
N VAL A 294 -15.34 12.99 5.99
CA VAL A 294 -16.11 12.35 7.06
C VAL A 294 -15.27 11.30 7.81
N LYS A 295 -14.51 10.48 7.07
CA LYS A 295 -13.59 9.49 7.67
C LYS A 295 -12.54 10.18 8.57
N CYS A 296 -11.92 11.27 8.12
CA CYS A 296 -10.94 12.02 8.92
C CYS A 296 -11.55 12.54 10.23
N LEU A 297 -12.76 13.13 10.17
CA LEU A 297 -13.46 13.62 11.36
C LEU A 297 -13.81 12.49 12.33
N PHE A 298 -14.22 11.34 11.80
CA PHE A 298 -14.50 10.15 12.62
C PHE A 298 -13.24 9.62 13.30
N VAL A 299 -12.14 9.46 12.58
CA VAL A 299 -10.86 9.00 13.14
C VAL A 299 -10.35 9.94 14.24
N LEU A 300 -10.47 11.26 14.02
CA LEU A 300 -10.11 12.28 15.01
C LEU A 300 -10.95 12.14 16.29
N THR A 301 -12.27 12.10 16.15
CA THR A 301 -13.20 12.03 17.29
C THR A 301 -13.07 10.71 18.04
N ALA A 302 -12.99 9.57 17.35
CA ALA A 302 -12.77 8.25 17.94
C ALA A 302 -11.47 8.20 18.74
N THR A 303 -10.38 8.80 18.22
CA THR A 303 -9.09 8.84 18.93
C THR A 303 -9.19 9.69 20.21
N ILE A 304 -9.85 10.84 20.16
CA ILE A 304 -10.06 11.68 21.35
C ILE A 304 -10.83 10.94 22.44
N ILE A 305 -11.84 10.14 22.04
CA ILE A 305 -12.60 9.31 22.97
C ILE A 305 -11.70 8.21 23.56
N LEU A 306 -10.96 7.48 22.70
CA LEU A 306 -10.07 6.38 23.13
C LEU A 306 -8.95 6.83 24.07
N ILE A 307 -8.47 8.06 23.97
CA ILE A 307 -7.45 8.60 24.88
C ILE A 307 -8.03 8.88 26.28
N LYS A 308 -9.33 9.14 26.38
CA LYS A 308 -10.00 9.50 27.64
C LYS A 308 -10.54 8.29 28.43
N VAL A 309 -10.69 7.13 27.78
CA VAL A 309 -11.16 5.87 28.37
C VAL A 309 -9.98 5.09 28.92
#